data_AF-A0A0B8NS62-F1
#
_entry.id   AF-A0A0B8NS62-F1
#
_cell.length_a   1.000
_cell.length_b   1.000
_cell.length_c   1.000
_cell.angle_alpha   90.00
_cell.angle_beta   90.00
_cell.angle_gamma   90.00
#
_symmetry.space_group_name_H-M   'P 1'
#
loop_
_entity.id
_entity.type
_entity.pdbx_description
1 polymer ?
#
loop_
_entity_poly.entity_id
_entity_poly.type
_entity_poly.pdbx_seq_one_letter_code
_entity_poly.pdbx_strand_id
1 'polypeptide(L)'
;MIDAWLFNAFIILGIVVSLGIASYFHRRVAYMFAVVGITLSLVGFPIAAEADMTNLFDHVQLRCIGISFGILMSMVASYIIPYADDKRELLFVKAQTEKFISELFRSEASKVTKLIRTFLSLVGKKWLAVDDEIYGSHSDKSVKEKSRATFYDCINIGVQAIEYRKLGDAVGMSQSAWQELEDSGFKLDTEYREKWQLAPGPLLELFEERSADFALQLQSFNQQEIVYDYSESKYVDDINNFTDGFLVLSNMARATLALFLLSFMWIELQWQDGMSAIIMAGMISSVYASQPGAEGAFSTNIYAQFLAGAFAFLVNFIVMPIGSPVILFITGFIGVYTMAYWFWQSRSLMKIVFMVSLFSWSNLVPLTASPSYDFAHFLNSVVANLVGLLVLWTSYQVLPSRRTADVIKKRLTRLVKRLKHGDKNTKTKININNLILSSYSFLIDESDDDSVFTLLYTKALTRFWMKKSWTKSNVNCCSRQSTMERQISSLTRSWWI
;
A
#
# COMPACT_ATOMS: atom_id res chain seq x y z
N MET A 1 22.95 0.99 -40.07
CA MET A 1 21.71 1.55 -39.51
C MET A 1 21.00 0.39 -38.83
N ILE A 2 20.76 0.48 -37.52
CA ILE A 2 19.92 -0.50 -36.83
C ILE A 2 18.50 -0.27 -37.35
N ASP A 3 17.80 -1.33 -37.75
CA ASP A 3 16.39 -1.27 -38.14
C ASP A 3 15.59 -0.65 -36.97
N ALA A 4 14.78 0.38 -37.24
CA ALA A 4 14.00 1.10 -36.21
C ALA A 4 13.14 0.14 -35.38
N TRP A 5 12.66 -0.93 -36.02
CA TRP A 5 11.95 -2.03 -35.37
C TRP A 5 12.80 -2.75 -34.32
N LEU A 6 14.03 -3.10 -34.69
CA LEU A 6 14.96 -3.81 -33.81
C LEU A 6 15.37 -2.91 -32.63
N PHE A 7 15.63 -1.63 -32.91
CA PHE A 7 15.98 -0.67 -31.87
C PHE A 7 14.83 -0.45 -30.88
N ASN A 8 13.61 -0.19 -31.37
CA ASN A 8 12.43 -0.06 -30.53
C ASN A 8 12.17 -1.34 -29.72
N ALA A 9 12.36 -2.53 -30.30
CA ALA A 9 12.22 -3.79 -29.58
C ALA A 9 13.19 -3.90 -28.40
N PHE A 10 14.44 -3.45 -28.54
CA PHE A 10 15.41 -3.43 -27.43
C PHE A 10 15.01 -2.43 -26.33
N ILE A 11 14.53 -1.23 -26.70
CA ILE A 11 14.05 -0.23 -25.73
C ILE A 11 12.81 -0.76 -24.99
N ILE A 12 11.85 -1.33 -25.71
CA ILE A 12 10.65 -1.95 -25.14
C ILE A 12 11.04 -3.08 -24.19
N LEU A 13 11.97 -3.95 -24.57
CA LEU A 13 12.47 -5.02 -23.71
C LEU A 13 13.08 -4.46 -22.42
N GLY A 14 13.89 -3.41 -22.51
CA GLY A 14 14.47 -2.76 -21.33
C GLY A 14 13.40 -2.16 -20.40
N ILE A 15 12.37 -1.50 -20.97
CA ILE A 15 11.23 -0.96 -20.19
C ILE A 15 10.50 -2.12 -19.50
N VAL A 16 10.14 -3.17 -20.23
CA VAL A 16 9.39 -4.33 -19.72
C VAL A 16 10.17 -5.10 -18.66
N VAL A 17 11.48 -5.28 -18.83
CA VAL A 17 12.34 -5.92 -17.81
C VAL A 17 12.40 -5.05 -16.56
N SER A 18 12.61 -3.74 -16.70
CA SER A 18 12.61 -2.82 -15.56
C SER A 18 11.26 -2.82 -14.83
N LEU A 19 10.15 -2.86 -15.57
CA LEU A 19 8.79 -3.01 -15.05
C LEU A 19 8.61 -4.31 -14.28
N GLY A 20 9.11 -5.43 -14.83
CA GLY A 20 9.04 -6.74 -14.19
C GLY A 20 9.81 -6.77 -12.88
N ILE A 21 11.03 -6.22 -12.86
CA ILE A 21 11.85 -6.09 -11.66
C ILE A 21 11.18 -5.15 -10.64
N ALA A 22 10.64 -4.02 -11.10
CA ALA A 22 9.92 -3.07 -10.25
C ALA A 22 8.63 -3.67 -9.65
N SER A 23 7.95 -4.54 -10.41
CA SER A 23 6.77 -5.25 -9.93
C SER A 23 7.13 -6.43 -9.02
N TYR A 24 8.36 -6.96 -9.12
CA TYR A 24 8.86 -8.08 -8.33
C TYR A 24 9.44 -7.65 -6.98
N PHE A 25 10.15 -6.53 -6.93
CA PHE A 25 10.70 -5.96 -5.72
C PHE A 25 9.79 -4.85 -5.21
N HIS A 26 9.50 -4.83 -3.92
CA HIS A 26 8.74 -3.75 -3.31
C HIS A 26 9.67 -2.68 -2.71
N ARG A 27 9.11 -1.54 -2.28
CA ARG A 27 9.82 -0.43 -1.62
C ARG A 27 10.76 0.33 -2.58
N ARG A 28 11.90 0.81 -2.08
CA ARG A 28 12.85 1.69 -2.80
C ARG A 28 13.37 1.09 -4.12
N VAL A 29 13.48 -0.23 -4.19
CA VAL A 29 13.94 -0.94 -5.41
C VAL A 29 12.89 -0.81 -6.52
N ALA A 30 11.60 -0.91 -6.19
CA ALA A 30 10.51 -0.71 -7.16
C ALA A 30 10.60 0.67 -7.80
N TYR A 31 10.79 1.70 -6.97
CA TYR A 31 10.94 3.07 -7.43
C TYR A 31 12.18 3.26 -8.30
N MET A 32 13.33 2.69 -7.92
CA MET A 32 14.56 2.77 -8.72
C MET A 32 14.35 2.20 -10.13
N PHE A 33 13.75 1.00 -10.25
CA PHE A 33 13.50 0.38 -11.55
C PHE A 33 12.37 1.06 -12.34
N ALA A 34 11.38 1.65 -11.67
CA ALA A 34 10.39 2.51 -12.32
C ALA A 34 11.05 3.76 -12.94
N VAL A 35 11.99 4.40 -12.25
CA VAL A 35 12.77 5.54 -12.79
C VAL A 35 13.63 5.12 -13.97
N VAL A 36 14.22 3.91 -13.93
CA VAL A 36 14.94 3.34 -15.08
C VAL A 36 14.02 3.21 -16.29
N GLY A 37 12.82 2.64 -16.13
CA GLY A 37 11.84 2.51 -17.21
C GLY A 37 11.38 3.86 -17.80
N ILE A 38 11.11 4.85 -16.95
CA ILE A 38 10.78 6.22 -17.36
C ILE A 38 11.93 6.84 -18.17
N THR A 39 13.16 6.66 -17.71
CA THR A 39 14.36 7.21 -18.38
C THR A 39 14.58 6.55 -19.73
N LEU A 40 14.43 5.22 -19.81
CA LEU A 40 14.56 4.47 -21.05
C LEU A 40 13.50 4.88 -22.07
N SER A 41 12.29 5.21 -21.60
CA SER A 41 11.21 5.73 -22.44
C SER A 41 11.52 7.14 -22.96
N LEU A 42 11.92 8.07 -22.09
CA LEU A 42 12.18 9.46 -22.44
C LEU A 42 13.42 9.67 -23.30
N VAL A 43 14.44 8.83 -23.16
CA VAL A 43 15.70 8.97 -23.91
C VAL A 43 15.75 7.99 -25.07
N GLY A 44 15.29 6.76 -24.87
CA GLY A 44 15.38 5.70 -25.87
C GLY A 44 14.62 6.01 -27.15
N PHE A 45 13.33 6.37 -27.07
CA PHE A 45 12.52 6.58 -28.29
C PHE A 45 12.94 7.79 -29.14
N PRO A 46 13.35 8.95 -28.56
CA PRO A 46 13.90 10.04 -29.36
C PRO A 46 15.14 9.66 -30.16
N ILE A 47 16.04 8.83 -29.59
CA ILE A 47 17.22 8.31 -30.30
C ILE A 47 16.82 7.47 -31.52
N ALA A 48 15.68 6.79 -31.48
CA ALA A 48 15.20 5.99 -32.61
C ALA A 48 14.78 6.85 -33.81
N ALA A 49 14.34 8.09 -33.59
CA ALA A 49 13.89 8.99 -34.65
C ALA A 49 15.02 9.86 -35.22
N GLU A 50 15.93 10.33 -34.36
CA GLU A 50 17.07 11.15 -34.76
C GLU A 50 18.35 10.34 -34.53
N ALA A 51 18.77 9.59 -35.56
CA ALA A 51 19.95 8.73 -35.51
C ALA A 51 21.30 9.50 -35.61
N ASP A 52 21.34 10.75 -35.14
CA ASP A 52 22.58 11.53 -35.04
C ASP A 52 23.42 11.01 -33.87
N MET A 53 24.14 9.92 -34.16
CA MET A 53 25.02 9.19 -33.23
C MET A 53 26.12 10.05 -32.59
N THR A 54 26.41 11.23 -33.14
CA THR A 54 27.45 12.15 -32.66
C THR A 54 27.10 12.80 -31.33
N ASN A 55 25.83 13.13 -31.09
CA ASN A 55 25.37 13.77 -29.85
C ASN A 55 24.65 12.80 -28.91
N LEU A 56 24.57 11.52 -29.27
CA LEU A 56 23.90 10.48 -28.49
C LEU A 56 24.43 10.43 -27.04
N PHE A 57 25.75 10.41 -26.90
CA PHE A 57 26.40 10.36 -25.59
C PHE A 57 26.06 11.60 -24.76
N ASP A 58 26.06 12.78 -25.37
CA ASP A 58 25.75 14.05 -24.69
C ASP A 58 24.29 14.10 -24.24
N HIS A 59 23.34 13.65 -25.08
CA HIS A 59 21.92 13.59 -24.72
C HIS A 59 21.66 12.65 -23.53
N VAL A 60 22.25 11.45 -23.55
CA VAL A 60 22.14 10.48 -22.46
C VAL A 60 22.82 11.02 -21.19
N GLN A 61 24.03 11.59 -21.33
CA GLN A 61 24.79 12.16 -20.22
C GLN A 61 24.04 13.32 -19.56
N LEU A 62 23.47 14.25 -20.33
CA LEU A 62 22.67 15.37 -19.81
C LEU A 62 21.48 14.88 -18.99
N ARG A 63 20.81 13.81 -19.44
CA ARG A 63 19.69 13.23 -18.68
C ARG A 63 20.15 12.58 -17.39
N CYS A 64 21.23 11.80 -17.42
CA CYS A 64 21.82 11.19 -16.23
C CYS A 64 22.23 12.25 -15.20
N ILE A 65 22.95 13.29 -15.64
CA ILE A 65 23.36 14.41 -14.77
C ILE A 65 22.14 15.13 -14.21
N GLY A 66 21.12 15.40 -15.03
CA GLY A 66 19.88 16.06 -14.59
C GLY A 66 19.14 15.26 -13.50
N ILE A 67 19.04 13.94 -13.66
CA ILE A 67 18.43 13.05 -12.66
C ILE A 67 19.28 13.01 -11.38
N SER A 68 20.59 12.80 -11.48
CA SER A 68 21.49 12.77 -10.32
C SER A 68 21.48 14.09 -9.56
N PHE A 69 21.50 15.22 -10.26
CA PHE A 69 21.42 16.55 -9.65
C PHE A 69 20.07 16.77 -8.97
N GLY A 70 18.97 16.36 -9.60
CA GLY A 70 17.64 16.42 -8.99
C GLY A 70 17.54 15.60 -7.69
N ILE A 71 18.08 14.38 -7.67
CA ILE A 71 18.15 13.55 -6.46
C ILE A 71 19.00 14.23 -5.38
N LEU A 72 20.16 14.77 -5.75
CA LEU A 72 21.06 15.45 -4.82
C LEU A 72 20.40 16.70 -4.22
N MET A 73 19.73 17.52 -5.04
CA MET A 73 18.99 18.70 -4.56
C MET A 73 17.81 18.32 -3.67
N SER A 74 17.13 17.21 -3.95
CA SER A 74 16.09 16.67 -3.07
C SER A 74 16.64 16.26 -1.70
N MET A 75 17.82 15.62 -1.66
CA MET A 75 18.50 15.29 -0.41
C MET A 75 18.90 16.54 0.38
N VAL A 76 19.48 17.54 -0.30
CA VAL A 76 19.85 18.82 0.33
C VAL A 76 18.62 19.55 0.87
N ALA A 77 17.52 19.59 0.12
CA ALA A 77 16.28 20.18 0.58
C ALA A 77 15.71 19.46 1.81
N SER A 78 15.76 18.12 1.80
CA SER A 78 15.33 17.29 2.94
C SER A 78 16.21 17.49 4.18
N TYR A 79 17.50 17.81 3.99
CA TYR A 79 18.42 18.15 5.07
C TYR A 79 18.15 19.55 5.65
N ILE A 80 17.84 20.53 4.80
CA ILE A 80 17.58 21.92 5.22
C ILE A 80 16.20 22.06 5.89
N ILE A 81 15.19 21.35 5.37
CA ILE A 81 13.81 21.40 5.87
C ILE A 81 13.52 20.08 6.59
N PRO A 82 13.83 19.98 7.90
CA PRO A 82 13.62 18.76 8.65
C PRO A 82 12.13 18.39 8.69
N TYR A 83 11.84 17.10 8.57
CA TYR A 83 10.49 16.57 8.70
C TYR A 83 9.90 16.86 10.09
N ALA A 84 8.58 17.07 10.14
CA ALA A 84 7.89 17.25 11.40
C ALA A 84 8.06 16.00 12.30
N ASP A 85 8.46 16.25 13.56
CA ASP A 85 8.91 15.29 14.57
C ASP A 85 8.03 14.02 14.66
N ASP A 86 8.61 12.84 14.39
CA ASP A 86 7.99 11.50 14.39
C ASP A 86 7.13 11.23 15.64
N LYS A 87 7.50 11.85 16.75
CA LYS A 87 6.79 11.76 18.03
C LYS A 87 5.33 12.23 17.91
N ARG A 88 5.03 13.26 17.11
CA ARG A 88 3.67 13.79 16.97
C ARG A 88 2.74 12.78 16.31
N GLU A 89 3.23 12.09 15.28
CA GLU A 89 2.48 11.05 14.57
C GLU A 89 2.26 9.82 15.46
N LEU A 90 3.29 9.39 16.20
CA LEU A 90 3.15 8.29 17.16
C LEU A 90 2.15 8.62 18.28
N LEU A 91 2.21 9.84 18.84
CA LEU A 91 1.26 10.31 19.85
C LEU A 91 -0.17 10.35 19.31
N PHE A 92 -0.35 10.76 18.05
CA PHE A 92 -1.64 10.72 17.39
C PHE A 92 -2.18 9.29 17.29
N VAL A 93 -1.36 8.32 16.84
CA VAL A 93 -1.78 6.91 16.75
C VAL A 93 -2.11 6.35 18.13
N LYS A 94 -1.32 6.68 19.16
CA LYS A 94 -1.59 6.25 20.53
C LYS A 94 -2.93 6.78 21.04
N ALA A 95 -3.18 8.09 20.92
CA ALA A 95 -4.43 8.71 21.36
C ALA A 95 -5.65 8.13 20.61
N GLN A 96 -5.51 7.83 19.32
CA GLN A 96 -6.58 7.18 18.55
C GLN A 96 -6.80 5.73 18.97
N THR A 97 -5.74 5.00 19.35
CA THR A 97 -5.84 3.63 19.89
C THR A 97 -6.58 3.62 21.22
N GLU A 98 -6.22 4.51 22.15
CA GLU A 98 -6.89 4.63 23.46
C GLU A 98 -8.38 4.95 23.28
N LYS A 99 -8.68 5.93 22.41
CA LYS A 99 -10.06 6.28 22.06
C LYS A 99 -10.81 5.10 21.45
N PHE A 100 -10.20 4.38 20.51
CA PHE A 100 -10.78 3.19 19.89
C PHE A 100 -11.13 2.11 20.94
N ILE A 101 -10.22 1.80 21.86
CA ILE A 101 -10.45 0.79 22.90
C ILE A 101 -11.66 1.17 23.76
N SER A 102 -11.74 2.43 24.22
CA SER A 102 -12.88 2.89 25.03
C SER A 102 -14.21 2.85 24.27
N GLU A 103 -14.22 3.27 23.00
CA GLU A 103 -15.43 3.26 22.18
C GLU A 103 -15.85 1.83 21.80
N LEU A 104 -14.90 0.91 21.64
CA LEU A 104 -15.14 -0.48 21.26
C LEU A 104 -16.02 -1.21 22.30
N PHE A 105 -15.75 -1.01 23.58
CA PHE A 105 -16.49 -1.69 24.64
C PHE A 105 -17.82 -1.01 24.98
N ARG A 106 -17.92 0.32 24.82
CA ARG A 106 -19.14 1.10 25.10
C ARG A 106 -20.19 1.07 24.00
N SER A 107 -19.79 0.78 22.76
CA SER A 107 -20.68 0.84 21.58
C SER A 107 -21.55 -0.40 21.39
N GLU A 108 -22.69 -0.19 20.73
CA GLU A 108 -23.60 -1.25 20.26
C GLU A 108 -22.95 -2.09 19.13
N ALA A 109 -23.38 -3.35 18.99
CA ALA A 109 -22.84 -4.28 18.01
C ALA A 109 -22.86 -3.77 16.55
N SER A 110 -23.86 -2.95 16.18
CA SER A 110 -23.98 -2.33 14.86
C SER A 110 -22.87 -1.30 14.56
N LYS A 111 -22.41 -0.57 15.58
CA LYS A 111 -21.35 0.47 15.47
C LYS A 111 -19.96 -0.11 15.65
N VAL A 112 -19.81 -1.22 16.38
CA VAL A 112 -18.53 -1.89 16.63
C VAL A 112 -17.81 -2.25 15.32
N THR A 113 -18.52 -2.81 14.33
CA THR A 113 -17.93 -3.14 13.03
C THR A 113 -17.33 -1.92 12.32
N LYS A 114 -18.03 -0.78 12.38
CA LYS A 114 -17.57 0.49 11.79
C LYS A 114 -16.34 1.04 12.52
N LEU A 115 -16.31 0.96 13.85
CA LEU A 115 -15.16 1.38 14.65
C LEU A 115 -13.92 0.54 14.35
N ILE A 116 -14.07 -0.78 14.29
CA ILE A 116 -13.00 -1.71 13.95
C ILE A 116 -12.44 -1.39 12.56
N ARG A 117 -13.31 -1.18 11.57
CA ARG A 117 -12.87 -0.78 10.22
C ARG A 117 -12.10 0.53 10.24
N THR A 118 -12.57 1.52 10.99
CA THR A 118 -11.93 2.83 11.08
C THR A 118 -10.54 2.73 11.70
N PHE A 119 -10.42 1.99 12.80
CA PHE A 119 -9.14 1.75 13.47
C PHE A 119 -8.16 0.99 12.57
N LEU A 120 -8.59 -0.13 12.00
CA LEU A 120 -7.72 -0.93 11.15
C LEU A 120 -7.34 -0.19 9.84
N SER A 121 -8.20 0.69 9.31
CA SER A 121 -7.86 1.59 8.19
C SER A 121 -6.82 2.64 8.57
N LEU A 122 -6.96 3.27 9.74
CA LEU A 122 -5.99 4.22 10.27
C LEU A 122 -4.62 3.57 10.40
N VAL A 123 -4.59 2.40 11.05
CA VAL A 123 -3.37 1.64 11.29
C VAL A 123 -2.76 1.17 9.97
N GLY A 124 -3.57 0.64 9.04
CA GLY A 124 -3.09 0.22 7.71
C GLY A 124 -2.45 1.35 6.90
N LYS A 125 -3.00 2.57 6.96
CA LYS A 125 -2.44 3.75 6.29
C LYS A 125 -1.13 4.23 6.95
N LYS A 126 -1.04 4.16 8.27
CA LYS A 126 0.12 4.63 9.03
C LYS A 126 1.24 3.59 9.14
N TRP A 127 0.96 2.32 8.88
CA TRP A 127 1.93 1.23 8.90
C TRP A 127 3.13 1.48 7.99
N LEU A 128 2.88 1.91 6.74
CA LEU A 128 3.94 2.20 5.75
C LEU A 128 4.75 3.45 6.12
N ALA A 129 4.09 4.46 6.69
CA ALA A 129 4.75 5.69 7.11
C ALA A 129 5.78 5.41 8.22
N VAL A 130 5.42 4.63 9.24
CA VAL A 130 6.32 4.32 10.36
C VAL A 130 7.54 3.49 9.93
N ASP A 131 7.40 2.57 8.96
CA ASP A 131 8.52 1.73 8.51
C ASP A 131 9.54 2.50 7.64
N ASP A 132 9.11 3.51 6.89
CA ASP A 132 9.97 4.35 6.03
C ASP A 132 10.47 5.65 6.73
N GLU A 133 9.65 6.30 7.56
CA GLU A 133 9.97 7.58 8.24
C GLU A 133 11.03 7.41 9.35
N ILE A 134 11.05 6.27 10.04
CA ILE A 134 12.04 6.00 11.11
C ILE A 134 13.49 6.02 10.59
N TYR A 135 13.72 5.79 9.30
CA TYR A 135 15.06 5.87 8.71
C TYR A 135 15.50 7.30 8.33
N GLY A 136 14.59 8.29 8.27
CA GLY A 136 14.89 9.67 7.90
C GLY A 136 15.23 10.61 9.06
N SER A 137 14.85 10.24 10.29
CA SER A 137 15.03 11.06 11.50
C SER A 137 16.49 11.05 12.00
N HIS A 138 17.00 12.19 12.48
CA HIS A 138 18.32 12.32 13.12
C HIS A 138 18.41 11.66 14.51
N SER A 139 17.34 11.02 14.98
CA SER A 139 17.29 10.39 16.30
C SER A 139 18.22 9.17 16.43
N ASP A 140 18.72 8.96 17.65
CA ASP A 140 19.51 7.77 17.99
C ASP A 140 18.75 6.48 17.71
N LYS A 141 19.49 5.44 17.29
CA LYS A 141 18.94 4.12 16.95
C LYS A 141 18.08 3.52 18.07
N SER A 142 18.44 3.74 19.33
CA SER A 142 17.68 3.25 20.49
C SER A 142 16.31 3.93 20.64
N VAL A 143 16.22 5.23 20.33
CA VAL A 143 14.95 5.99 20.36
C VAL A 143 14.03 5.51 19.24
N LYS A 144 14.60 5.20 18.07
CA LYS A 144 13.89 4.63 16.92
C LYS A 144 13.33 3.24 17.18
N GLU A 145 14.12 2.38 17.84
CA GLU A 145 13.66 1.04 18.24
C GLU A 145 12.53 1.13 19.28
N LYS A 146 12.62 2.07 20.23
CA LYS A 146 11.56 2.30 21.22
C LYS A 146 10.27 2.84 20.57
N SER A 147 10.35 3.81 19.65
CA SER A 147 9.17 4.33 18.96
C SER A 147 8.50 3.26 18.09
N ARG A 148 9.30 2.41 17.42
CA ARG A 148 8.82 1.24 16.68
C ARG A 148 8.09 0.26 17.60
N ALA A 149 8.65 -0.07 18.77
CA ALA A 149 8.00 -0.93 19.76
C ALA A 149 6.64 -0.34 20.21
N THR A 150 6.59 0.94 20.56
CA THR A 150 5.34 1.60 20.99
C THR A 150 4.26 1.61 19.90
N PHE A 151 4.63 1.76 18.63
CA PHE A 151 3.68 1.64 17.51
C PHE A 151 3.11 0.23 17.41
N TYR A 152 3.95 -0.80 17.54
CA TYR A 152 3.48 -2.18 17.56
C TYR A 152 2.65 -2.52 18.79
N ASP A 153 2.93 -1.90 19.95
CA ASP A 153 2.12 -2.06 21.15
C ASP A 153 0.69 -1.57 20.88
N CYS A 154 0.52 -0.38 20.27
CA CYS A 154 -0.79 0.16 19.88
C CYS A 154 -1.60 -0.81 19.00
N ILE A 155 -0.91 -1.49 18.10
CA ILE A 155 -1.51 -2.43 17.15
C ILE A 155 -1.91 -3.71 17.86
N ASN A 156 -0.98 -4.31 18.60
CA ASN A 156 -1.20 -5.56 19.30
C ASN A 156 -2.34 -5.44 20.30
N ILE A 157 -2.37 -4.35 21.08
CA ILE A 157 -3.42 -4.13 22.06
C ILE A 157 -4.79 -3.86 21.41
N GLY A 158 -4.83 -3.10 20.32
CA GLY A 158 -6.07 -2.89 19.56
C GLY A 158 -6.63 -4.19 18.96
N VAL A 159 -5.77 -5.05 18.42
CA VAL A 159 -6.17 -6.37 17.89
C VAL A 159 -6.66 -7.29 19.02
N GLN A 160 -6.01 -7.29 20.17
CA GLN A 160 -6.48 -8.06 21.32
C GLN A 160 -7.81 -7.56 21.86
N ALA A 161 -8.04 -6.24 21.89
CA ALA A 161 -9.33 -5.70 22.30
C ALA A 161 -10.45 -6.20 21.38
N ILE A 162 -10.19 -6.29 20.08
CA ILE A 162 -11.12 -6.87 19.09
C ILE A 162 -11.38 -8.36 19.36
N GLU A 163 -10.31 -9.15 19.56
CA GLU A 163 -10.42 -10.58 19.88
C GLU A 163 -11.23 -10.79 21.18
N TYR A 164 -10.94 -9.99 22.20
CA TYR A 164 -11.59 -10.06 23.50
C TYR A 164 -13.07 -9.69 23.42
N ARG A 165 -13.41 -8.61 22.69
CA ARG A 165 -14.81 -8.22 22.45
C ARG A 165 -15.58 -9.33 21.76
N LYS A 166 -15.03 -9.93 20.70
CA LYS A 166 -15.67 -11.04 19.96
C LYS A 166 -15.85 -12.29 20.81
N LEU A 167 -14.89 -12.62 21.67
CA LEU A 167 -15.03 -13.72 22.62
C LEU A 167 -16.17 -13.47 23.61
N GLY A 168 -16.28 -12.26 24.17
CA GLY A 168 -17.38 -11.94 25.07
C GLY A 168 -18.74 -11.91 24.38
N ASP A 169 -18.83 -11.41 23.13
CA ASP A 169 -20.05 -11.51 22.32
C ASP A 169 -20.48 -12.97 22.12
N ALA A 170 -19.52 -13.90 21.93
CA ALA A 170 -19.79 -15.34 21.79
C ALA A 170 -20.21 -16.03 23.11
N VAL A 171 -19.80 -15.48 24.25
CA VAL A 171 -20.19 -15.95 25.59
C VAL A 171 -21.54 -15.35 26.05
N GLY A 172 -22.05 -14.35 25.31
CA GLY A 172 -23.35 -13.72 25.56
C GLY A 172 -23.28 -12.41 26.36
N MET A 173 -22.15 -11.70 26.35
CA MET A 173 -22.01 -10.42 27.03
C MET A 173 -22.94 -9.35 26.46
N SER A 174 -23.70 -8.69 27.34
CA SER A 174 -24.53 -7.53 27.00
C SER A 174 -23.71 -6.23 26.97
N GLN A 175 -24.24 -5.17 26.37
CA GLN A 175 -23.56 -3.87 26.32
C GLN A 175 -23.35 -3.26 27.72
N SER A 176 -24.34 -3.38 28.59
CA SER A 176 -24.25 -2.89 29.98
C SER A 176 -23.23 -3.66 30.80
N ALA A 177 -23.07 -4.96 30.54
CA ALA A 177 -22.02 -5.77 31.14
C ALA A 177 -20.64 -5.21 30.74
N TRP A 178 -20.44 -4.97 29.44
CA TRP A 178 -19.17 -4.42 28.95
C TRP A 178 -18.79 -3.06 29.56
N GLN A 179 -19.77 -2.18 29.80
CA GLN A 179 -19.53 -0.88 30.46
C GLN A 179 -19.07 -1.06 31.90
N GLU A 180 -19.76 -1.90 32.67
CA GLU A 180 -19.39 -2.20 34.06
C GLU A 180 -18.00 -2.86 34.17
N LEU A 181 -17.67 -3.74 33.22
CA LEU A 181 -16.37 -4.40 33.15
C LEU A 181 -15.22 -3.45 32.77
N GLU A 182 -15.48 -2.48 31.90
CA GLU A 182 -14.49 -1.44 31.58
C GLU A 182 -14.22 -0.56 32.80
N ASP A 183 -15.28 -0.17 33.53
CA ASP A 183 -15.18 0.64 34.74
C ASP A 183 -14.44 -0.10 35.88
N SER A 184 -14.52 -1.43 35.92
CA SER A 184 -13.74 -2.27 36.86
C SER A 184 -12.29 -2.52 36.44
N GLY A 185 -11.86 -1.98 35.29
CA GLY A 185 -10.52 -2.20 34.75
C GLY A 185 -10.31 -3.62 34.23
N PHE A 186 -11.34 -4.24 33.65
CA PHE A 186 -11.32 -5.59 33.08
C PHE A 186 -11.05 -6.72 34.08
N LYS A 187 -11.33 -6.49 35.37
CA LYS A 187 -11.28 -7.54 36.41
C LYS A 187 -12.62 -8.27 36.48
N LEU A 188 -12.58 -9.58 36.26
CA LEU A 188 -13.74 -10.47 36.38
C LEU A 188 -13.78 -11.07 37.79
N ASP A 189 -14.68 -10.55 38.62
CA ASP A 189 -14.98 -11.13 39.93
C ASP A 189 -16.07 -12.20 39.85
N THR A 190 -16.10 -13.11 40.82
CA THR A 190 -17.09 -14.20 40.88
C THR A 190 -18.54 -13.69 40.92
N GLU A 191 -18.77 -12.54 41.57
CA GLU A 191 -20.09 -11.88 41.62
C GLU A 191 -20.56 -11.37 40.25
N TYR A 192 -19.63 -10.94 39.40
CA TYR A 192 -19.91 -10.45 38.06
C TYR A 192 -20.46 -11.56 37.16
N ARG A 193 -19.97 -12.80 37.32
CA ARG A 193 -20.42 -13.98 36.58
C ARG A 193 -21.88 -14.32 36.88
N GLU A 194 -22.27 -14.27 38.14
CA GLU A 194 -23.63 -14.59 38.59
C GLU A 194 -24.63 -13.51 38.15
N LYS A 195 -24.21 -12.23 38.21
CA LYS A 195 -25.02 -11.08 37.81
C LYS A 195 -25.44 -11.11 36.34
N TRP A 196 -24.52 -11.51 35.45
CA TRP A 196 -24.74 -11.45 33.99
C TRP A 196 -25.09 -12.79 33.33
N GLN A 197 -25.29 -13.86 34.12
CA GLN A 197 -25.72 -15.18 33.64
C GLN A 197 -24.96 -15.70 32.41
N LEU A 198 -23.62 -15.55 32.42
CA LEU A 198 -22.77 -15.93 31.30
C LEU A 198 -22.84 -17.45 31.06
N ALA A 199 -22.88 -17.86 29.79
CA ALA A 199 -23.05 -19.27 29.43
C ALA A 199 -21.90 -20.12 30.00
N PRO A 200 -22.18 -21.12 30.88
CA PRO A 200 -21.13 -21.94 31.46
C PRO A 200 -20.49 -22.83 30.40
N GLY A 201 -19.17 -22.78 30.30
CA GLY A 201 -18.45 -23.60 29.34
C GLY A 201 -16.98 -23.25 29.18
N PRO A 202 -16.26 -24.02 28.35
CA PRO A 202 -14.83 -23.83 28.09
C PRO A 202 -14.48 -22.48 27.42
N LEU A 203 -15.46 -21.82 26.79
CA LEU A 203 -15.28 -20.48 26.23
C LEU A 203 -15.25 -19.39 27.32
N LEU A 204 -15.98 -19.60 28.42
CA LEU A 204 -15.98 -18.69 29.57
C LEU A 204 -14.64 -18.73 30.32
N GLU A 205 -14.07 -19.92 30.53
CA GLU A 205 -12.72 -20.07 31.12
C GLU A 205 -11.66 -19.36 30.28
N LEU A 206 -11.75 -19.48 28.95
CA LEU A 206 -10.85 -18.79 28.03
C LEU A 206 -11.05 -17.27 28.08
N PHE A 207 -12.30 -16.81 28.18
CA PHE A 207 -12.63 -15.40 28.28
C PHE A 207 -12.07 -14.79 29.57
N GLU A 208 -12.16 -15.50 30.70
CA GLU A 208 -11.62 -15.06 31.98
C GLU A 208 -10.11 -14.92 31.99
N GLU A 209 -9.40 -15.94 31.50
CA GLU A 209 -7.94 -15.88 31.35
C GLU A 209 -7.52 -14.70 30.45
N ARG A 210 -8.25 -14.50 29.35
CA ARG A 210 -7.99 -13.39 28.43
C ARG A 210 -8.25 -12.02 29.02
N SER A 211 -9.23 -11.90 29.92
CA SER A 211 -9.53 -10.65 30.61
C SER A 211 -8.35 -10.19 31.47
N ALA A 212 -7.75 -11.11 32.23
CA ALA A 212 -6.64 -10.81 33.13
C ALA A 212 -5.37 -10.43 32.34
N ASP A 213 -5.07 -11.18 31.28
CA ASP A 213 -3.96 -10.85 30.36
C ASP A 213 -4.16 -9.46 29.74
N PHE A 214 -5.38 -9.18 29.24
CA PHE A 214 -5.71 -7.90 28.60
C PHE A 214 -5.66 -6.72 29.58
N ALA A 215 -6.15 -6.90 30.81
CA ALA A 215 -6.10 -5.88 31.86
C ALA A 215 -4.65 -5.46 32.18
N LEU A 216 -3.76 -6.44 32.35
CA LEU A 216 -2.34 -6.19 32.59
C LEU A 216 -1.69 -5.46 31.41
N GLN A 217 -1.96 -5.91 30.18
CA GLN A 217 -1.39 -5.31 28.97
C GLN A 217 -1.89 -3.88 28.74
N LEU A 218 -3.16 -3.61 29.04
CA LEU A 218 -3.74 -2.26 28.97
C LEU A 218 -3.17 -1.33 30.03
N GLN A 219 -2.90 -1.84 31.23
CA GLN A 219 -2.23 -1.06 32.27
C GLN A 219 -0.81 -0.68 31.86
N SER A 220 0.00 -1.63 31.38
CA SER A 220 1.36 -1.36 30.88
C SER A 220 1.37 -0.38 29.69
N PHE A 221 0.40 -0.51 28.78
CA PHE A 221 0.24 0.41 27.64
C PHE A 221 -0.04 1.86 28.09
N ASN A 222 -0.93 2.02 29.06
CA ASN A 222 -1.27 3.32 29.65
C ASN A 222 -0.07 3.94 30.39
N GLN A 223 0.74 3.11 31.06
CA GLN A 223 1.97 3.53 31.73
C GLN A 223 3.15 3.85 30.78
N GLN A 224 2.94 3.74 29.46
CA GLN A 224 3.95 3.96 28.42
C GLN A 224 5.15 2.99 28.50
N GLU A 225 4.94 1.83 29.11
CA GLU A 225 5.92 0.75 29.14
C GLU A 225 5.78 -0.10 27.87
N ILE A 226 6.87 -0.78 27.50
CA ILE A 226 6.85 -1.73 26.38
C ILE A 226 6.00 -2.92 26.83
N VAL A 227 4.90 -3.18 26.12
CA VAL A 227 3.92 -4.20 26.53
C VAL A 227 4.36 -5.60 26.11
N TYR A 228 5.06 -5.71 24.99
CA TYR A 228 5.52 -6.98 24.43
C TYR A 228 7.03 -7.04 24.31
N ASP A 229 7.60 -8.21 24.62
CA ASP A 229 8.99 -8.47 24.30
C ASP A 229 9.15 -8.70 22.78
N TYR A 230 9.81 -7.75 22.14
CA TYR A 230 10.09 -7.77 20.71
C TYR A 230 11.48 -8.33 20.37
N SER A 231 12.29 -8.69 21.36
CA SER A 231 13.70 -9.10 21.17
C SER A 231 13.85 -10.41 20.38
N GLU A 232 12.93 -11.36 20.57
CA GLU A 232 12.99 -12.69 19.94
C GLU A 232 12.06 -12.84 18.71
N SER A 233 11.13 -11.91 18.52
CA SER A 233 10.13 -12.01 17.45
C SER A 233 10.67 -11.43 16.15
N LYS A 234 10.71 -12.23 15.08
CA LYS A 234 10.89 -11.66 13.74
C LYS A 234 9.57 -10.98 13.37
N TYR A 235 9.60 -9.66 13.21
CA TYR A 235 8.52 -8.95 12.56
C TYR A 235 8.25 -9.62 11.21
N VAL A 236 6.98 -9.89 10.91
CA VAL A 236 6.62 -10.33 9.56
C VAL A 236 6.65 -9.09 8.66
N ASP A 237 7.86 -8.61 8.38
CA ASP A 237 8.10 -7.59 7.35
C ASP A 237 7.79 -8.18 5.95
N ASP A 238 7.72 -9.52 5.86
CA ASP A 238 7.65 -10.29 4.62
C ASP A 238 6.25 -10.48 4.01
N ILE A 239 5.18 -9.83 4.51
CA ILE A 239 3.94 -9.82 3.70
C ILE A 239 4.15 -9.02 2.42
N ASN A 240 4.82 -7.88 2.54
CA ASN A 240 5.15 -7.01 1.41
C ASN A 240 6.11 -7.66 0.42
N ASN A 241 6.74 -8.80 0.74
CA ASN A 241 7.67 -9.48 -0.17
C ASN A 241 7.03 -10.61 -0.99
N PHE A 242 5.72 -10.84 -0.89
CA PHE A 242 5.06 -11.81 -1.77
C PHE A 242 4.59 -11.16 -3.05
N THR A 243 5.41 -11.28 -4.07
CA THR A 243 5.02 -11.00 -5.45
C THR A 243 4.44 -12.25 -6.08
N ASP A 244 3.21 -12.12 -6.58
CA ASP A 244 2.66 -13.14 -7.46
C ASP A 244 3.40 -13.04 -8.79
N GLY A 245 4.28 -13.99 -9.09
CA GLY A 245 5.01 -14.01 -10.36
C GLY A 245 4.08 -14.00 -11.57
N PHE A 246 2.84 -14.48 -11.42
CA PHE A 246 1.82 -14.37 -12.46
C PHE A 246 1.37 -12.92 -12.68
N LEU A 247 1.21 -12.13 -11.60
CA LEU A 247 0.90 -10.71 -11.69
C LEU A 247 2.04 -9.94 -12.36
N VAL A 248 3.29 -10.24 -11.99
CA VAL A 248 4.49 -9.65 -12.61
C VAL A 248 4.50 -9.94 -14.10
N LEU A 249 4.32 -11.21 -14.50
CA LEU A 249 4.33 -11.61 -15.91
C LEU A 249 3.15 -11.01 -16.69
N SER A 250 1.97 -10.91 -16.07
CA SER A 250 0.81 -10.27 -16.69
C SER A 250 1.05 -8.79 -16.95
N ASN A 251 1.65 -8.08 -15.98
CA ASN A 251 2.00 -6.67 -16.13
C ASN A 251 3.07 -6.45 -17.22
N MET A 252 4.09 -7.32 -17.27
CA MET A 252 5.06 -7.34 -18.36
C MET A 252 4.38 -7.57 -19.71
N ALA A 253 3.50 -8.56 -19.82
CA ALA A 253 2.79 -8.87 -21.07
C ALA A 253 1.93 -7.69 -21.54
N ARG A 254 1.26 -6.97 -20.62
CA ARG A 254 0.46 -5.79 -20.97
C ARG A 254 1.29 -4.66 -21.55
N ALA A 255 2.39 -4.34 -20.87
CA ALA A 255 3.29 -3.29 -21.33
C ALA A 255 3.91 -3.66 -22.68
N THR A 256 4.32 -4.92 -22.85
CA THR A 256 4.78 -5.46 -24.14
C THR A 256 3.74 -5.24 -25.24
N LEU A 257 2.49 -5.70 -25.04
CA LEU A 257 1.43 -5.55 -26.05
C LEU A 257 1.16 -4.09 -26.40
N ALA A 258 1.04 -3.23 -25.39
CA ALA A 258 0.76 -1.81 -25.60
C ALA A 258 1.91 -1.09 -26.33
N LEU A 259 3.16 -1.31 -25.90
CA LEU A 259 4.32 -0.63 -26.47
C LEU A 259 4.64 -1.14 -27.88
N PHE A 260 4.51 -2.45 -28.16
CA PHE A 260 4.68 -2.97 -29.52
C PHE A 260 3.59 -2.48 -30.46
N LEU A 261 2.33 -2.40 -29.99
CA LEU A 261 1.24 -1.85 -30.81
C LEU A 261 1.44 -0.37 -31.11
N LEU A 262 1.87 0.43 -30.13
CA LEU A 262 2.21 1.84 -30.34
C LEU A 262 3.44 2.01 -31.24
N SER A 263 4.45 1.15 -31.11
CA SER A 263 5.61 1.15 -32.01
C SER A 263 5.20 0.82 -33.45
N PHE A 264 4.30 -0.15 -33.63
CA PHE A 264 3.74 -0.47 -34.94
C PHE A 264 2.97 0.72 -35.50
N MET A 265 2.10 1.34 -34.70
CA MET A 265 1.35 2.52 -35.13
C MET A 265 2.27 3.68 -35.52
N TRP A 266 3.31 3.93 -34.74
CA TRP A 266 4.24 5.02 -35.00
C TRP A 266 5.00 4.82 -36.32
N ILE A 267 5.53 3.62 -36.56
CA ILE A 267 6.34 3.32 -37.74
C ILE A 267 5.47 3.17 -39.00
N GLU A 268 4.39 2.40 -38.94
CA GLU A 268 3.59 2.07 -40.14
C GLU A 268 2.67 3.22 -40.57
N LEU A 269 2.07 3.95 -39.62
CA LEU A 269 1.29 5.14 -39.98
C LEU A 269 2.16 6.36 -40.28
N GLN A 270 3.50 6.26 -40.13
CA GLN A 270 4.42 7.38 -40.28
C GLN A 270 3.95 8.59 -39.47
N TRP A 271 3.46 8.33 -38.26
CA TRP A 271 2.79 9.33 -37.45
C TRP A 271 3.83 10.25 -36.80
N GLN A 272 3.83 11.53 -37.19
CA GLN A 272 4.81 12.54 -36.75
C GLN A 272 4.99 12.56 -35.21
N ASP A 273 3.89 12.68 -34.46
CA ASP A 273 3.90 12.69 -32.99
C ASP A 273 3.70 11.29 -32.36
N GLY A 274 3.78 10.22 -33.14
CA GLY A 274 3.59 8.85 -32.64
C GLY A 274 4.61 8.46 -31.55
N MET A 275 5.79 9.09 -31.57
CA MET A 275 6.79 8.96 -30.52
C MET A 275 6.25 9.39 -29.15
N SER A 276 5.52 10.51 -29.08
CA SER A 276 4.96 11.04 -27.83
C SER A 276 3.99 10.03 -27.19
N ALA A 277 3.23 9.31 -28.02
CA ALA A 277 2.32 8.25 -27.57
C ALA A 277 3.05 7.08 -26.88
N ILE A 278 4.11 6.57 -27.51
CA ILE A 278 4.90 5.46 -26.94
C ILE A 278 5.70 5.89 -25.70
N ILE A 279 6.21 7.12 -25.68
CA ILE A 279 6.85 7.71 -24.51
C ILE A 279 5.86 7.79 -23.34
N MET A 280 4.65 8.30 -23.57
CA MET A 280 3.63 8.40 -22.54
C MET A 280 3.23 7.03 -21.96
N ALA A 281 3.00 6.05 -22.83
CA ALA A 281 2.68 4.69 -22.40
C ALA A 281 3.83 4.03 -21.61
N GLY A 282 5.08 4.23 -22.03
CA GLY A 282 6.27 3.72 -21.35
C GLY A 282 6.48 4.34 -19.96
N MET A 283 6.30 5.66 -19.84
CA MET A 283 6.37 6.35 -18.55
C MET A 283 5.29 5.85 -17.59
N ILE A 284 4.03 5.79 -18.02
CA ILE A 284 2.91 5.47 -17.13
C ILE A 284 2.92 4.00 -16.71
N SER A 285 3.24 3.08 -17.63
CA SER A 285 3.44 1.67 -17.27
C SER A 285 4.54 1.53 -16.21
N SER A 286 5.67 2.21 -16.37
CA SER A 286 6.77 2.20 -15.40
C SER A 286 6.37 2.76 -14.03
N VAL A 287 5.63 3.87 -13.99
CA VAL A 287 5.10 4.44 -12.73
C VAL A 287 4.16 3.45 -12.03
N TYR A 288 3.30 2.77 -12.79
CA TYR A 288 2.34 1.81 -12.24
C TYR A 288 3.01 0.59 -11.60
N ALA A 289 4.18 0.16 -12.07
CA ALA A 289 4.91 -0.91 -11.38
C ALA A 289 5.34 -0.54 -9.96
N SER A 290 5.57 0.74 -9.68
CA SER A 290 5.89 1.20 -8.32
C SER A 290 4.67 1.36 -7.41
N GLN A 291 3.44 1.30 -7.97
CA GLN A 291 2.20 1.58 -7.25
C GLN A 291 1.14 0.49 -7.50
N PRO A 292 1.08 -0.53 -6.63
CA PRO A 292 0.08 -1.60 -6.73
C PRO A 292 -1.35 -1.03 -6.69
N GLY A 293 -2.20 -1.41 -7.66
CA GLY A 293 -3.60 -0.95 -7.73
C GLY A 293 -3.83 0.32 -8.56
N ALA A 294 -2.77 1.02 -9.01
CA ALA A 294 -2.91 2.19 -9.89
C ALA A 294 -3.53 1.86 -11.27
N GLU A 295 -3.55 0.58 -11.64
CA GLU A 295 -4.15 0.04 -12.87
C GLU A 295 -5.64 0.40 -13.03
N GLY A 296 -6.37 0.57 -11.91
CA GLY A 296 -7.79 0.94 -11.92
C GLY A 296 -8.06 2.43 -12.18
N ALA A 297 -7.03 3.29 -12.15
CA ALA A 297 -7.18 4.75 -12.13
C ALA A 297 -7.18 5.39 -13.54
N PHE A 298 -7.79 4.74 -14.53
CA PHE A 298 -7.73 5.20 -15.93
C PHE A 298 -8.31 6.61 -16.15
N SER A 299 -9.49 6.90 -15.57
CA SER A 299 -10.13 8.20 -15.71
C SER A 299 -9.23 9.34 -15.21
N THR A 300 -8.48 9.10 -14.13
CA THR A 300 -7.56 10.09 -13.56
C THR A 300 -6.40 10.42 -14.50
N ASN A 301 -5.90 9.45 -15.26
CA ASN A 301 -4.84 9.70 -16.25
C ASN A 301 -5.32 10.58 -17.40
N ILE A 302 -6.55 10.38 -17.88
CA ILE A 302 -7.14 11.24 -18.92
C ILE A 302 -7.26 12.68 -18.40
N TYR A 303 -7.81 12.86 -17.19
CA TYR A 303 -7.91 14.19 -16.58
C TYR A 303 -6.53 14.84 -16.40
N ALA A 304 -5.51 14.04 -16.08
CA ALA A 304 -4.13 14.53 -15.94
C ALA A 304 -3.57 15.08 -17.26
N GLN A 305 -3.93 14.48 -18.40
CA GLN A 305 -3.53 14.98 -19.72
C GLN A 305 -4.22 16.29 -20.06
N PHE A 306 -5.50 16.45 -19.73
CA PHE A 306 -6.17 17.74 -19.93
C PHE A 306 -5.56 18.84 -19.05
N LEU A 307 -5.26 18.54 -17.78
CA LEU A 307 -4.63 19.49 -16.87
C LEU A 307 -3.21 19.87 -17.33
N ALA A 308 -2.39 18.87 -17.70
CA ALA A 308 -1.05 19.09 -18.22
C ALA A 308 -1.06 19.81 -19.57
N GLY A 309 -1.98 19.46 -20.45
CA GLY A 309 -2.18 20.08 -21.76
C GLY A 309 -2.61 21.54 -21.64
N ALA A 310 -3.55 21.87 -20.75
CA ALA A 310 -3.96 23.25 -20.50
C ALA A 310 -2.79 24.10 -19.95
N PHE A 311 -2.00 23.53 -19.02
CA PHE A 311 -0.81 24.19 -18.51
C PHE A 311 0.27 24.38 -19.58
N ALA A 312 0.54 23.35 -20.39
CA ALA A 312 1.49 23.43 -21.49
C ALA A 312 1.04 24.43 -22.56
N PHE A 313 -0.26 24.51 -22.85
CA PHE A 313 -0.82 25.52 -23.75
C PHE A 313 -0.56 26.94 -23.24
N LEU A 314 -0.81 27.20 -21.95
CA LEU A 314 -0.53 28.49 -21.33
C LEU A 314 0.96 28.84 -21.45
N VAL A 315 1.84 27.88 -21.17
CA VAL A 315 3.29 28.11 -21.24
C VAL A 315 3.74 28.38 -22.69
N ASN A 316 3.36 27.53 -23.65
CA ASN A 316 3.83 27.61 -25.04
C ASN A 316 3.22 28.76 -25.83
N PHE A 317 1.93 29.08 -25.65
CA PHE A 317 1.21 30.04 -26.50
C PHE A 317 0.90 31.37 -25.82
N ILE A 318 1.06 31.48 -24.51
CA ILE A 318 0.82 32.74 -23.78
C ILE A 318 2.13 33.26 -23.19
N VAL A 319 2.89 32.41 -22.50
CA VAL A 319 4.08 32.87 -21.77
C VAL A 319 5.33 32.96 -22.65
N MET A 320 5.62 31.94 -23.45
CA MET A 320 6.79 31.95 -24.35
C MET A 320 6.78 33.12 -25.35
N PRO A 321 5.66 33.51 -25.99
CA PRO A 321 5.63 34.66 -26.90
C PRO A 321 5.99 36.00 -26.25
N ILE A 322 5.87 36.13 -24.92
CA ILE A 322 6.29 37.35 -24.20
C ILE A 322 7.82 37.56 -24.32
N GLY A 323 8.57 36.48 -24.61
CA GLY A 323 10.00 36.56 -24.91
C GLY A 323 10.90 36.83 -23.69
N SER A 324 10.34 36.90 -22.48
CA SER A 324 11.10 37.10 -21.24
C SER A 324 11.42 35.75 -20.57
N PRO A 325 12.70 35.35 -20.48
CA PRO A 325 13.10 34.12 -19.79
C PRO A 325 12.65 34.09 -18.33
N VAL A 326 12.70 35.24 -17.64
CA VAL A 326 12.34 35.36 -16.22
C VAL A 326 10.86 35.02 -16.00
N ILE A 327 9.97 35.52 -16.86
CA ILE A 327 8.53 35.26 -16.75
C ILE A 327 8.23 33.78 -17.04
N LEU A 328 8.91 33.19 -18.03
CA LEU A 328 8.82 31.77 -18.34
C LEU A 328 9.23 30.90 -17.15
N PHE A 329 10.38 31.19 -16.54
CA PHE A 329 10.85 30.48 -15.35
C PHE A 329 9.89 30.61 -14.17
N ILE A 330 9.46 31.84 -13.82
CA ILE A 330 8.55 32.07 -12.70
C ILE A 330 7.23 31.33 -12.91
N THR A 331 6.63 31.44 -14.10
CA THR A 331 5.34 30.80 -14.38
C THR A 331 5.45 29.27 -14.40
N GLY A 332 6.53 28.74 -14.98
CA GLY A 332 6.84 27.32 -14.96
C GLY A 332 6.99 26.77 -13.54
N PHE A 333 7.82 27.42 -12.72
CA PHE A 333 8.02 27.02 -11.32
C PHE A 333 6.73 27.11 -10.50
N ILE A 334 6.01 28.24 -10.55
CA ILE A 334 4.75 28.41 -9.81
C ILE A 334 3.75 27.32 -10.20
N GLY A 335 3.60 27.02 -11.50
CA GLY A 335 2.70 25.98 -11.98
C GLY A 335 3.06 24.59 -11.42
N VAL A 336 4.33 24.20 -11.56
CA VAL A 336 4.82 22.90 -11.07
C VAL A 336 4.72 22.79 -9.55
N TYR A 337 5.11 23.83 -8.79
CA TYR A 337 5.01 23.83 -7.34
C TYR A 337 3.56 23.82 -6.87
N THR A 338 2.66 24.52 -7.56
CA THR A 338 1.23 24.48 -7.25
C THR A 338 0.69 23.07 -7.44
N MET A 339 1.00 22.41 -8.56
CA MET A 339 0.63 21.00 -8.79
C MET A 339 1.24 20.08 -7.73
N ALA A 340 2.50 20.28 -7.35
CA ALA A 340 3.17 19.49 -6.32
C ALA A 340 2.54 19.67 -4.93
N TYR A 341 2.16 20.90 -4.58
CA TYR A 341 1.45 21.21 -3.35
C TYR A 341 0.07 20.53 -3.32
N TRP A 342 -0.70 20.60 -4.41
CA TRP A 342 -1.99 19.93 -4.50
C TRP A 342 -1.87 18.41 -4.53
N PHE A 343 -0.82 17.86 -5.15
CA PHE A 343 -0.47 16.45 -5.06
C PHE A 343 -0.26 16.02 -3.60
N TRP A 344 0.49 16.82 -2.83
CA TRP A 344 0.75 16.54 -1.42
C TRP A 344 -0.51 16.62 -0.55
N GLN A 345 -1.33 17.65 -0.77
CA GLN A 345 -2.53 17.91 0.04
C GLN A 345 -3.70 16.97 -0.29
N SER A 346 -3.80 16.49 -1.53
CA SER A 346 -4.92 15.69 -1.98
C SER A 346 -4.95 14.30 -1.33
N ARG A 347 -6.13 13.93 -0.81
CA ARG A 347 -6.41 12.59 -0.25
C ARG A 347 -7.34 11.75 -1.13
N SER A 348 -7.71 12.25 -2.31
CA SER A 348 -8.66 11.61 -3.23
C SER A 348 -7.97 11.15 -4.52
N LEU A 349 -8.74 10.62 -5.47
CA LEU A 349 -8.28 10.27 -6.82
C LEU A 349 -7.60 11.45 -7.55
N MET A 350 -7.87 12.70 -7.15
CA MET A 350 -7.16 13.89 -7.64
C MET A 350 -5.65 13.85 -7.36
N LYS A 351 -5.22 13.09 -6.34
CA LYS A 351 -3.79 12.88 -6.08
C LYS A 351 -3.08 12.26 -7.29
N ILE A 352 -3.70 11.26 -7.92
CA ILE A 352 -3.15 10.60 -9.10
C ILE A 352 -3.14 11.56 -10.28
N VAL A 353 -4.19 12.39 -10.44
CA VAL A 353 -4.25 13.43 -11.48
C VAL A 353 -3.05 14.36 -11.39
N PHE A 354 -2.81 14.96 -10.22
CA PHE A 354 -1.67 15.88 -10.03
C PHE A 354 -0.33 15.17 -10.20
N MET A 355 -0.20 13.93 -9.72
CA MET A 355 1.02 13.13 -9.89
C MET A 355 1.37 12.93 -11.36
N VAL A 356 0.40 12.53 -12.18
CA VAL A 356 0.61 12.25 -13.61
C VAL A 356 0.85 13.53 -14.40
N SER A 357 0.16 14.61 -14.03
CA SER A 357 0.38 15.91 -14.66
C SER A 357 1.81 16.43 -14.44
N LEU A 358 2.43 16.18 -13.28
CA LEU A 358 3.79 16.66 -12.94
C LEU A 358 4.90 16.15 -13.85
N PHE A 359 4.73 15.01 -14.53
CA PHE A 359 5.68 14.56 -15.55
C PHE A 359 5.13 14.72 -16.97
N SER A 360 3.81 14.66 -17.18
CA SER A 360 3.21 14.77 -18.51
C SER A 360 3.46 16.12 -19.19
N TRP A 361 3.49 17.21 -18.41
CA TRP A 361 3.75 18.55 -18.97
C TRP A 361 5.14 18.68 -19.61
N SER A 362 6.15 17.95 -19.10
CA SER A 362 7.52 17.98 -19.62
C SER A 362 7.67 17.37 -21.01
N ASN A 363 6.70 16.54 -21.44
CA ASN A 363 6.63 16.01 -22.80
C ASN A 363 5.98 17.03 -23.76
N LEU A 364 5.16 17.95 -23.25
CA LEU A 364 4.40 18.92 -24.07
C LEU A 364 5.08 20.29 -24.19
N VAL A 365 6.06 20.60 -23.34
CA VAL A 365 6.76 21.88 -23.32
C VAL A 365 8.21 21.67 -23.79
N PRO A 366 8.58 22.14 -24.99
CA PRO A 366 9.96 22.07 -25.47
C PRO A 366 10.84 23.05 -24.67
N LEU A 367 11.69 22.51 -23.79
CA LEU A 367 12.61 23.31 -22.96
C LEU A 367 13.97 23.58 -23.64
N THR A 368 14.28 22.83 -24.71
CA THR A 368 15.60 22.79 -25.36
C THR A 368 15.63 23.37 -26.76
N ALA A 369 14.46 23.60 -27.37
CA ALA A 369 14.34 24.07 -28.74
C ALA A 369 13.88 25.53 -28.79
N SER A 370 14.12 26.18 -29.92
CA SER A 370 13.47 27.44 -30.29
C SER A 370 11.96 27.30 -30.10
N PRO A 371 11.26 28.28 -29.49
CA PRO A 371 9.81 28.21 -29.33
C PRO A 371 9.14 27.99 -30.70
N SER A 372 8.53 26.83 -30.90
CA SER A 372 7.71 26.55 -32.07
C SER A 372 6.25 26.84 -31.71
N TYR A 373 5.64 27.78 -32.43
CA TYR A 373 4.24 28.19 -32.22
C TYR A 373 3.27 27.37 -33.07
N ASP A 374 3.61 26.12 -33.37
CA ASP A 374 2.78 25.24 -34.18
C ASP A 374 1.68 24.59 -33.31
N PHE A 375 0.49 25.17 -33.38
CA PHE A 375 -0.68 24.65 -32.69
C PHE A 375 -1.11 23.27 -33.19
N ALA A 376 -0.91 22.97 -34.48
CA ALA A 376 -1.31 21.68 -35.05
C ALA A 376 -0.40 20.56 -34.50
N HIS A 377 0.91 20.80 -34.47
CA HIS A 377 1.85 19.89 -33.83
C HIS A 377 1.54 19.71 -32.34
N PHE A 378 1.33 20.81 -31.59
CA PHE A 378 1.00 20.72 -30.17
C PHE A 378 -0.26 19.89 -29.91
N LEU A 379 -1.33 20.13 -30.66
CA LEU A 379 -2.58 19.38 -30.51
C LEU A 379 -2.39 17.90 -30.87
N ASN A 380 -1.61 17.60 -31.91
CA ASN A 380 -1.28 16.23 -32.30
C ASN A 380 -0.46 15.52 -31.21
N SER A 381 0.49 16.19 -30.55
CA SER A 381 1.21 15.62 -29.41
C SER A 381 0.29 15.33 -28.20
N VAL A 382 -0.70 16.19 -27.93
CA VAL A 382 -1.72 15.93 -26.89
C VAL A 382 -2.59 14.73 -27.25
N VAL A 383 -3.04 14.64 -28.50
CA VAL A 383 -3.79 13.47 -29.01
C VAL A 383 -2.93 12.21 -28.93
N ALA A 384 -1.64 12.30 -29.26
CA ALA A 384 -0.71 11.19 -29.16
C ALA A 384 -0.60 10.65 -27.74
N ASN A 385 -0.46 11.53 -26.74
CA ASN A 385 -0.44 11.12 -25.33
C ASN A 385 -1.74 10.43 -24.91
N LEU A 386 -2.89 10.92 -25.36
CA LEU A 386 -4.19 10.31 -25.09
C LEU A 386 -4.34 8.94 -25.76
N VAL A 387 -3.89 8.78 -27.01
CA VAL A 387 -3.85 7.49 -27.71
C VAL A 387 -2.95 6.50 -26.99
N GLY A 388 -1.77 6.93 -26.55
CA GLY A 388 -0.85 6.11 -25.74
C GLY A 388 -1.52 5.58 -24.48
N LEU A 389 -2.27 6.44 -23.77
CA LEU A 389 -3.07 6.06 -22.61
C LEU A 389 -4.20 5.10 -22.92
N LEU A 390 -4.93 5.32 -24.01
CA LEU A 390 -6.03 4.47 -24.44
C LEU A 390 -5.53 3.08 -24.81
N VAL A 391 -4.44 2.98 -25.60
CA VAL A 391 -3.83 1.70 -25.95
C VAL A 391 -3.36 0.97 -24.69
N LEU A 392 -2.68 1.68 -23.79
CA LEU A 392 -2.25 1.08 -22.52
C LEU A 392 -3.46 0.53 -21.74
N TRP A 393 -4.55 1.29 -21.63
CA TRP A 393 -5.78 0.84 -20.97
C TRP A 393 -6.44 -0.37 -21.63
N THR A 394 -6.51 -0.40 -22.97
CA THR A 394 -7.04 -1.57 -23.68
C THR A 394 -6.23 -2.83 -23.35
N SER A 395 -4.91 -2.70 -23.21
CA SER A 395 -4.05 -3.81 -22.78
C SER A 395 -4.41 -4.34 -21.39
N TYR A 396 -4.75 -3.44 -20.45
CA TYR A 396 -5.26 -3.82 -19.12
C TYR A 396 -6.63 -4.52 -19.16
N GLN A 397 -7.49 -4.21 -20.14
CA GLN A 397 -8.75 -4.93 -20.31
C GLN A 397 -8.57 -6.33 -20.91
N VAL A 398 -7.67 -6.46 -21.90
CA VAL A 398 -7.41 -7.73 -22.59
C VAL A 398 -6.78 -8.76 -21.64
N LEU A 399 -5.86 -8.31 -20.79
CA LEU A 399 -5.25 -9.14 -19.75
C LEU A 399 -5.64 -8.60 -18.38
N PRO A 400 -6.80 -8.95 -17.79
CA PRO A 400 -7.22 -8.43 -16.49
C PRO A 400 -6.29 -8.91 -15.36
N SER A 401 -6.04 -8.06 -14.36
CA SER A 401 -5.23 -8.43 -13.18
C SER A 401 -6.08 -9.22 -12.21
N ARG A 402 -5.46 -10.19 -11.53
CA ARG A 402 -6.07 -10.77 -10.34
C ARG A 402 -6.11 -9.70 -9.27
N ARG A 403 -7.24 -9.61 -8.56
CA ARG A 403 -7.38 -8.67 -7.46
C ARG A 403 -6.39 -9.04 -6.36
N THR A 404 -5.69 -8.04 -5.83
CA THR A 404 -4.69 -8.21 -4.76
C THR A 404 -5.29 -8.93 -3.54
N ALA A 405 -6.57 -8.68 -3.25
CA ALA A 405 -7.32 -9.31 -2.17
C ALA A 405 -7.40 -10.85 -2.31
N ASP A 406 -7.66 -11.38 -3.51
CA ASP A 406 -7.76 -12.83 -3.75
C ASP A 406 -6.43 -13.55 -3.49
N VAL A 407 -5.32 -12.91 -3.89
CA VAL A 407 -3.97 -13.43 -3.68
C VAL A 407 -3.65 -13.50 -2.19
N ILE A 408 -3.99 -12.43 -1.46
CA ILE A 408 -3.79 -12.34 -0.02
C ILE A 408 -4.65 -13.35 0.72
N LYS A 409 -5.94 -13.48 0.38
CA LYS A 409 -6.84 -14.51 0.93
C LYS A 409 -6.24 -15.91 0.74
N LYS A 410 -5.79 -16.25 -0.47
CA LYS A 410 -5.17 -17.56 -0.75
C LYS A 410 -3.87 -17.79 0.02
N ARG A 411 -3.07 -16.76 0.26
CA ARG A 411 -1.84 -16.84 1.06
C ARG A 411 -2.16 -17.03 2.55
N LEU A 412 -3.09 -16.26 3.07
CA LEU A 412 -3.48 -16.29 4.46
C LEU A 412 -4.10 -17.65 4.81
N THR A 413 -4.95 -18.20 3.93
CA THR A 413 -5.45 -19.58 4.04
C THR A 413 -4.33 -20.62 4.02
N ARG A 414 -3.30 -20.45 3.18
CA ARG A 414 -2.12 -21.35 3.16
C ARG A 414 -1.30 -21.24 4.45
N LEU A 415 -1.13 -20.03 4.98
CA LEU A 415 -0.38 -19.79 6.21
C LEU A 415 -1.13 -20.36 7.42
N VAL A 416 -2.45 -20.16 7.51
CA VAL A 416 -3.30 -20.77 8.55
C VAL A 416 -3.22 -22.29 8.49
N LYS A 417 -3.24 -22.89 7.29
CA LYS A 417 -3.01 -24.34 7.12
C LYS A 417 -1.61 -24.75 7.61
N ARG A 418 -0.55 -24.00 7.28
CA ARG A 418 0.80 -24.27 7.78
C ARG A 418 0.90 -24.14 9.29
N LEU A 419 0.26 -23.14 9.91
CA LEU A 419 0.20 -23.00 11.36
C LEU A 419 -0.61 -24.14 12.00
N LYS A 420 -1.68 -24.63 11.37
CA LYS A 420 -2.42 -25.78 11.91
C LYS A 420 -1.54 -27.04 12.01
N HIS A 421 -0.62 -27.22 11.06
CA HIS A 421 0.20 -28.43 10.93
C HIS A 421 1.68 -28.27 11.31
N GLY A 422 2.16 -27.06 11.57
CA GLY A 422 3.57 -26.76 11.85
C GLY A 422 3.98 -26.95 13.31
N ASP A 423 5.28 -27.17 13.52
CA ASP A 423 5.91 -27.40 14.82
C ASP A 423 5.87 -26.15 15.74
N LYS A 424 5.91 -26.36 17.06
CA LYS A 424 5.71 -25.32 18.10
C LYS A 424 6.69 -24.15 17.99
N ASN A 425 7.95 -24.40 17.62
CA ASN A 425 9.01 -23.37 17.56
C ASN A 425 8.86 -22.36 16.42
N THR A 426 8.11 -22.69 15.36
CA THR A 426 7.88 -21.79 14.23
C THR A 426 6.72 -20.81 14.52
N LYS A 427 5.86 -21.14 15.51
CA LYS A 427 4.64 -20.41 15.85
C LYS A 427 4.86 -19.25 16.81
N THR A 428 5.84 -19.37 17.72
CA THR A 428 6.24 -18.31 18.65
C THR A 428 7.04 -17.20 17.97
N LYS A 429 7.73 -17.51 16.87
CA LYS A 429 8.61 -16.55 16.17
C LYS A 429 7.88 -15.56 15.24
N ILE A 430 6.62 -15.84 14.89
CA ILE A 430 5.86 -15.06 13.89
C ILE A 430 4.78 -14.27 14.62
N ASN A 431 4.89 -12.94 14.65
CA ASN A 431 3.82 -12.09 15.18
C ASN A 431 2.63 -12.10 14.19
N ILE A 432 1.67 -13.00 14.42
CA ILE A 432 0.47 -13.17 13.60
C ILE A 432 -0.41 -11.90 13.60
N ASN A 433 -0.36 -11.07 14.65
CA ASN A 433 -1.12 -9.80 14.69
C ASN A 433 -0.65 -8.89 13.57
N ASN A 434 0.67 -8.71 13.45
CA ASN A 434 1.28 -7.92 12.39
C ASN A 434 0.95 -8.48 11.01
N LEU A 435 0.83 -9.80 10.89
CA LEU A 435 0.48 -10.45 9.63
C LEU A 435 -0.97 -10.13 9.19
N ILE A 436 -1.92 -10.27 10.10
CA ILE A 436 -3.35 -10.00 9.82
C ILE A 436 -3.54 -8.52 9.50
N LEU A 437 -2.86 -7.66 10.23
CA LEU A 437 -2.97 -6.21 10.10
C LEU A 437 -2.30 -5.67 8.82
N SER A 438 -1.12 -6.17 8.46
CA SER A 438 -0.49 -5.85 7.17
C SER A 438 -1.27 -6.41 5.98
N SER A 439 -2.03 -7.49 6.16
CA SER A 439 -2.97 -7.99 5.15
C SER A 439 -4.25 -7.15 5.07
N TYR A 440 -4.65 -6.52 6.17
CA TYR A 440 -5.93 -5.80 6.27
C TYR A 440 -6.00 -4.60 5.31
N SER A 441 -4.94 -3.79 5.20
CA SER A 441 -4.93 -2.63 4.30
C SER A 441 -5.29 -2.98 2.85
N PHE A 442 -4.92 -4.18 2.41
CA PHE A 442 -5.22 -4.68 1.07
C PHE A 442 -6.59 -5.38 0.96
N LEU A 443 -7.20 -5.77 2.09
CA LEU A 443 -8.51 -6.40 2.14
C LEU A 443 -9.66 -5.40 2.30
N ILE A 444 -9.39 -4.15 2.73
CA ILE A 444 -10.41 -3.08 2.84
C ILE A 444 -10.99 -2.66 1.49
N ASP A 445 -10.19 -2.76 0.42
CA ASP A 445 -10.55 -2.24 -0.91
C ASP A 445 -11.71 -3.03 -1.55
N GLU A 446 -11.98 -4.22 -1.04
CA GLU A 446 -13.21 -4.97 -1.30
C GLU A 446 -14.01 -5.09 -0.01
N SER A 447 -15.33 -5.03 -0.12
CA SER A 447 -16.30 -5.05 0.97
C SER A 447 -16.38 -6.39 1.76
N ASP A 448 -15.26 -7.00 2.10
CA ASP A 448 -15.17 -8.34 2.70
C ASP A 448 -14.93 -8.26 4.22
N ASP A 449 -15.91 -7.68 4.92
CA ASP A 449 -15.88 -7.53 6.38
C ASP A 449 -15.75 -8.90 7.08
N ASP A 450 -16.39 -9.94 6.53
CA ASP A 450 -16.48 -11.27 7.15
C ASP A 450 -15.14 -12.03 7.18
N SER A 451 -14.24 -11.81 6.22
CA SER A 451 -13.01 -12.62 6.12
C SER A 451 -12.06 -12.35 7.28
N VAL A 452 -11.92 -11.08 7.68
CA VAL A 452 -10.97 -10.65 8.73
C VAL A 452 -11.49 -11.01 10.11
N PHE A 453 -12.80 -10.82 10.36
CA PHE A 453 -13.42 -11.24 11.60
C PHE A 453 -13.32 -12.75 11.80
N THR A 454 -13.53 -13.52 10.73
CA THR A 454 -13.36 -14.98 10.75
C THR A 454 -11.92 -15.37 11.09
N LEU A 455 -10.92 -14.64 10.60
CA LEU A 455 -9.50 -14.92 10.87
C LEU A 455 -9.08 -14.59 12.30
N LEU A 456 -9.50 -13.45 12.83
CA LEU A 456 -9.22 -13.06 14.22
C LEU A 456 -9.90 -14.02 15.20
N TYR A 457 -11.15 -14.41 14.91
CA TYR A 457 -11.91 -15.34 15.74
C TYR A 457 -11.33 -16.77 15.70
N THR A 458 -10.98 -17.28 14.51
CA THR A 458 -10.32 -18.60 14.38
C THR A 458 -8.96 -18.65 15.07
N LYS A 459 -8.23 -17.53 15.13
CA LYS A 459 -7.00 -17.41 15.91
C LYS A 459 -7.24 -17.52 17.42
N ALA A 460 -8.21 -16.80 17.96
CA ALA A 460 -8.60 -16.91 19.37
C ALA A 460 -8.95 -18.37 19.73
N LEU A 461 -9.69 -19.06 18.86
CA LEU A 461 -10.05 -20.48 19.04
C LEU A 461 -8.86 -21.45 18.89
N THR A 462 -7.96 -21.24 17.94
CA THR A 462 -6.80 -22.15 17.76
C THR A 462 -5.83 -22.13 18.95
N ARG A 463 -5.70 -21.01 19.67
CA ARG A 463 -4.94 -20.95 20.92
C ARG A 463 -5.56 -21.80 22.03
N PHE A 464 -6.89 -21.82 22.14
CA PHE A 464 -7.61 -22.69 23.06
C PHE A 464 -7.31 -24.18 22.80
N TRP A 465 -7.31 -24.60 21.54
CA TRP A 465 -6.96 -25.97 21.14
C TRP A 465 -5.53 -26.37 21.54
N MET A 466 -4.57 -25.44 21.48
CA MET A 466 -3.19 -25.72 21.87
C MET A 466 -3.00 -25.89 23.38
N LYS A 467 -3.81 -25.23 24.22
CA LYS A 467 -3.77 -25.41 25.68
C LYS A 467 -4.37 -26.74 26.10
N LYS A 468 -5.42 -27.22 25.42
CA LYS A 468 -6.07 -28.51 25.72
C LYS A 468 -5.26 -29.74 25.30
N SER A 469 -4.36 -29.60 24.31
CA SER A 469 -3.37 -30.65 24.02
C SER A 469 -2.26 -30.72 25.07
N TRP A 470 -2.07 -29.65 25.85
CA TRP A 470 -1.18 -29.57 27.00
C TRP A 470 -1.77 -30.25 28.23
N THR A 471 -3.09 -30.13 28.47
CA THR A 471 -3.80 -30.80 29.57
C THR A 471 -4.16 -32.27 29.29
N LYS A 472 -3.81 -32.78 28.11
CA LYS A 472 -4.05 -34.17 27.67
C LYS A 472 -3.24 -35.23 28.45
N SER A 473 -2.44 -34.85 29.45
CA SER A 473 -1.86 -35.81 30.38
C SER A 473 -2.86 -36.37 31.41
N ASN A 474 -4.11 -35.86 31.46
CA ASN A 474 -5.16 -36.41 32.33
C ASN A 474 -6.32 -37.00 31.52
N VAL A 475 -6.60 -38.27 31.79
CA VAL A 475 -7.21 -39.29 30.89
C VAL A 475 -8.74 -39.17 30.67
N ASN A 476 -9.46 -38.23 31.28
CA ASN A 476 -10.95 -38.25 31.28
C ASN A 476 -11.67 -37.27 30.33
N CYS A 477 -10.99 -36.62 29.37
CA CYS A 477 -11.61 -35.58 28.53
C CYS A 477 -12.26 -36.04 27.19
N CYS A 478 -12.17 -37.32 26.81
CA CYS A 478 -12.50 -37.77 25.45
C CYS A 478 -13.98 -37.63 25.02
N SER A 479 -14.96 -37.78 25.92
CA SER A 479 -16.40 -37.77 25.54
C SER A 479 -16.94 -36.37 25.26
N ARG A 480 -16.62 -35.38 26.12
CA ARG A 480 -16.95 -33.94 25.94
C ARG A 480 -16.24 -33.31 24.73
N GLN A 481 -15.12 -33.89 24.29
CA GLN A 481 -14.33 -33.38 23.17
C GLN A 481 -15.07 -33.58 21.83
N SER A 482 -15.72 -34.74 21.64
CA SER A 482 -16.46 -35.05 20.40
C SER A 482 -17.68 -34.17 20.14
N THR A 483 -18.40 -33.76 21.19
CA THR A 483 -19.60 -32.91 21.11
C THR A 483 -19.21 -31.45 20.86
N MET A 484 -18.11 -31.01 21.48
CA MET A 484 -17.56 -29.67 21.32
C MET A 484 -16.86 -29.47 19.97
N GLU A 485 -16.16 -30.49 19.46
CA GLU A 485 -15.64 -30.52 18.09
C GLU A 485 -16.75 -30.49 17.05
N ARG A 486 -17.91 -31.11 17.32
CA ARG A 486 -19.10 -31.02 16.47
C ARG A 486 -19.77 -29.64 16.51
N GLN A 487 -19.91 -29.01 17.68
CA GLN A 487 -20.47 -27.65 17.81
C GLN A 487 -19.57 -26.57 17.21
N ILE A 488 -18.25 -26.68 17.40
CA ILE A 488 -17.29 -25.74 16.81
C ILE A 488 -17.11 -26.02 15.31
N SER A 489 -17.13 -27.28 14.87
CA SER A 489 -17.10 -27.60 13.43
C SER A 489 -18.39 -27.19 12.71
N SER A 490 -19.56 -27.27 13.36
CA SER A 490 -20.83 -26.76 12.81
C SER A 490 -20.84 -25.24 12.74
N LEU A 491 -20.33 -24.54 13.77
CA LEU A 491 -20.12 -23.08 13.75
C LEU A 491 -19.07 -22.66 12.73
N THR A 492 -18.02 -23.46 12.47
CA THR A 492 -17.10 -23.16 11.35
C THR A 492 -17.66 -23.57 9.98
N ARG A 493 -18.67 -24.46 9.89
CA ARG A 493 -19.26 -24.86 8.59
C ARG A 493 -20.40 -23.95 8.16
N SER A 494 -21.22 -23.43 9.07
CA SER A 494 -22.32 -22.54 8.70
C SER A 494 -21.88 -21.10 8.39
N TRP A 495 -20.59 -20.79 8.57
CA TRP A 495 -20.00 -19.46 8.38
C TRP A 495 -18.91 -19.44 7.29
N TRP A 496 -18.59 -20.61 6.69
CA TRP A 496 -17.64 -20.75 5.57
C TRP A 496 -18.33 -21.11 4.24
N ILE A 497 -19.66 -21.26 4.27
CA ILE A 497 -20.56 -21.24 3.11
C ILE A 497 -21.20 -19.85 3.12
#